data_AF-A0A4U9FCV7-F1
#
_entry.id   AF-A0A4U9FCV7-F1
#
_cell.length_a   1.000
_cell.length_b   1.000
_cell.length_c   1.000
_cell.angle_alpha   90.00
_cell.angle_beta   90.00
_cell.angle_gamma   90.00
#
_symmetry.space_group_name_H-M   'P 1'
#
loop_
_entity.id
_entity.type
_entity.pdbx_description
1 polymer ?
#
loop_
_entity_poly.entity_id
_entity_poly.type
_entity_poly.pdbx_seq_one_letter_code
_entity_poly.pdbx_strand_id
1 'polypeptide(L)'
;MVLSLFVTIHQQSQLSNFNTRQHLLYTYRITISKMHFAVAFTTLTALAMGVAADPNSKPPPNANVISARIWGDSDCGAKNNDHNLGEVTLHGDDDGKCSKFSDEVKSVKQYEHDYNCKLVLYSDKNCKRGKKDIKDGQCRATSSHFGSYKVECK
;
A
#
# COMPACT_ATOMS: atom_id res chain seq x y z
N MET A 1 23.35 -1.12 -49.53
CA MET A 1 22.12 -1.73 -48.99
C MET A 1 22.34 -1.91 -47.50
N VAL A 2 21.90 -0.94 -46.69
CA VAL A 2 22.15 -0.88 -45.23
C VAL A 2 20.81 -1.15 -44.54
N LEU A 3 20.79 -2.19 -43.72
CA LEU A 3 19.62 -2.66 -42.98
C LEU A 3 19.49 -1.82 -41.70
N SER A 4 18.44 -1.00 -41.59
CA SER A 4 18.15 -0.24 -40.37
C SER A 4 17.25 -1.06 -39.45
N LEU A 5 17.78 -1.49 -38.31
CA LEU A 5 17.01 -2.16 -37.26
C LEU A 5 16.46 -1.09 -36.30
N PHE A 6 15.14 -0.93 -36.24
CA PHE A 6 14.46 -0.08 -35.27
C PHE A 6 14.17 -0.91 -34.01
N VAL A 7 14.80 -0.57 -32.88
CA VAL A 7 14.41 -1.10 -31.57
C VAL A 7 13.67 0.01 -30.83
N THR A 8 12.36 -0.17 -30.63
CA THR A 8 11.51 0.74 -29.86
C THR A 8 11.49 0.29 -28.40
N ILE A 9 12.14 1.05 -27.51
CA ILE A 9 12.04 0.84 -26.06
C ILE A 9 10.99 1.82 -25.53
N HIS A 10 9.89 1.29 -24.98
CA HIS A 10 8.85 2.07 -24.31
C HIS A 10 9.20 2.18 -22.82
N GLN A 11 9.63 3.35 -22.37
CA GLN A 11 9.82 3.67 -20.96
C GLN A 11 8.85 4.81 -20.62
N GLN A 12 7.82 4.53 -19.82
CA GLN A 12 6.98 5.56 -19.21
C GLN A 12 7.29 5.63 -17.72
N SER A 13 8.10 6.62 -17.34
CA SER A 13 8.21 7.10 -15.97
C SER A 13 7.56 8.47 -15.89
N GLN A 14 6.47 8.52 -15.14
CA GLN A 14 5.72 9.71 -14.73
C GLN A 14 6.60 10.64 -13.90
N LEU A 15 6.56 11.95 -14.15
CA LEU A 15 6.76 13.00 -13.14
C LEU A 15 6.31 14.37 -13.70
N SER A 16 5.19 14.84 -13.17
CA SER A 16 4.94 16.18 -12.61
C SER A 16 5.34 17.44 -13.40
N ASN A 17 4.32 18.08 -13.98
CA ASN A 17 3.91 19.47 -13.74
C ASN A 17 4.93 20.62 -13.94
N PHE A 18 4.90 21.31 -15.09
CA PHE A 18 4.79 22.79 -15.20
C PHE A 18 4.78 23.27 -16.68
N ASN A 19 3.70 23.96 -17.04
CA ASN A 19 3.55 25.11 -17.94
C ASN A 19 4.55 25.40 -19.10
N THR A 20 3.95 25.74 -20.26
CA THR A 20 4.42 26.67 -21.32
C THR A 20 5.22 26.13 -22.51
N ARG A 21 4.51 26.05 -23.65
CA ARG A 21 4.86 26.48 -25.03
C ARG A 21 6.24 26.14 -25.65
N GLN A 22 6.08 25.72 -26.92
CA GLN A 22 6.91 25.96 -28.11
C GLN A 22 7.85 24.85 -28.58
N HIS A 23 7.43 24.30 -29.73
CA HIS A 23 8.23 23.68 -30.78
C HIS A 23 9.53 24.46 -31.03
N LEU A 24 10.65 23.73 -31.08
CA LEU A 24 11.79 24.06 -31.95
C LEU A 24 12.64 22.80 -32.16
N LEU A 25 12.59 22.28 -33.39
CA LEU A 25 13.44 21.19 -33.87
C LEU A 25 14.85 21.75 -34.09
N TYR A 26 15.74 21.54 -33.13
CA TYR A 26 17.17 21.80 -33.33
C TYR A 26 17.85 20.56 -33.89
N THR A 27 18.14 20.59 -35.19
CA THR A 27 18.96 19.56 -35.85
C THR A 27 20.42 19.97 -35.74
N TYR A 28 21.14 19.42 -34.76
CA TYR A 28 22.60 19.62 -34.67
C TYR A 28 23.32 18.62 -35.58
N ARG A 29 23.92 19.11 -36.67
CA ARG A 29 24.92 18.35 -37.43
C ARG A 29 26.24 18.36 -36.65
N ILE A 30 26.61 17.23 -36.05
CA ILE A 30 27.92 17.08 -35.39
C ILE A 30 28.92 16.59 -36.44
N THR A 31 29.78 17.49 -36.90
CA THR A 31 30.98 17.15 -37.69
C THR A 31 32.05 16.65 -36.73
N ILE A 32 32.37 15.35 -36.76
CA ILE A 32 33.35 14.73 -35.87
C ILE A 32 34.76 15.09 -36.36
N SER A 33 35.39 16.08 -35.73
CA SER A 33 36.83 16.33 -35.87
C SER A 33 37.59 15.51 -34.83
N LYS A 34 38.64 14.85 -35.30
CA LYS A 34 39.39 13.79 -34.61
C LYS A 34 40.15 14.38 -33.42
N MET A 35 39.65 14.18 -32.21
CA MET A 35 40.41 14.40 -30.97
C MET A 35 40.28 13.14 -30.10
N HIS A 36 41.41 12.48 -29.90
CA HIS A 36 41.54 11.36 -28.97
C HIS A 36 41.31 11.88 -27.55
N PHE A 37 40.15 11.55 -26.98
CA PHE A 37 39.83 11.81 -25.59
C PHE A 37 39.49 10.47 -24.95
N ALA A 38 40.44 9.89 -24.21
CA ALA A 38 40.22 8.68 -23.45
C ALA A 38 39.32 9.02 -22.25
N VAL A 39 38.00 8.92 -22.45
CA VAL A 39 37.01 9.03 -21.37
C VAL A 39 36.94 7.68 -20.67
N ALA A 40 37.57 7.57 -19.51
CA ALA A 40 37.35 6.44 -18.61
C ALA A 40 35.93 6.55 -18.03
N PHE A 41 35.01 5.71 -18.53
CA PHE A 41 33.69 5.54 -17.93
C PHE A 41 33.84 4.69 -16.66
N THR A 42 33.96 5.34 -15.50
CA THR A 42 33.77 4.66 -14.21
C THR A 42 32.29 4.44 -13.98
N THR A 43 31.82 3.22 -14.24
CA THR A 43 30.44 2.80 -13.96
C THR A 43 30.24 2.67 -12.44
N LEU A 44 29.62 3.67 -11.82
CA LEU A 44 29.05 3.54 -10.48
C LEU A 44 27.82 2.61 -10.59
N THR A 45 28.03 1.32 -10.38
CA THR A 45 26.97 0.34 -10.16
C THR A 45 26.86 0.09 -8.66
N ALA A 46 25.91 0.75 -8.01
CA ALA A 46 25.58 0.56 -6.59
C ALA A 46 24.32 1.39 -6.29
N LEU A 47 23.28 0.96 -5.59
CA LEU A 47 22.84 -0.31 -5.01
C LEU A 47 21.30 -0.18 -5.02
N ALA A 48 20.57 -1.18 -5.50
CA ALA A 48 19.19 -1.36 -5.08
C ALA A 48 18.91 -2.87 -5.06
N MET A 49 19.56 -3.56 -4.12
CA MET A 49 19.06 -4.87 -3.68
C MET A 49 17.78 -4.59 -2.90
N GLY A 50 16.66 -4.47 -3.63
CA GLY A 50 15.35 -4.60 -3.02
C GLY A 50 15.25 -6.02 -2.51
N VAL A 51 15.47 -6.22 -1.21
CA VAL A 51 15.06 -7.44 -0.54
C VAL A 51 13.54 -7.52 -0.74
N ALA A 52 13.11 -8.44 -1.59
CA ALA A 52 11.72 -8.85 -1.59
C ALA A 52 11.48 -9.44 -0.20
N ALA A 53 10.81 -8.68 0.66
CA ALA A 53 10.41 -9.16 1.96
C ALA A 53 9.54 -10.40 1.73
N ASP A 54 9.92 -11.53 2.33
CA ASP A 54 9.11 -12.75 2.28
C ASP A 54 7.77 -12.42 2.94
N PRO A 55 6.63 -12.51 2.22
CA PRO A 55 5.32 -12.24 2.79
C PRO A 55 4.95 -13.22 3.92
N ASN A 56 5.71 -14.31 4.10
CA ASN A 56 5.56 -15.27 5.19
C ASN A 56 6.55 -15.05 6.35
N SER A 57 7.37 -14.01 6.29
CA SER A 57 8.20 -13.62 7.43
C SER A 57 7.35 -12.92 8.48
N LYS A 58 7.61 -13.20 9.77
CA LYS A 58 6.95 -12.52 10.87
C LYS A 58 7.12 -11.00 10.69
N PRO A 59 6.05 -10.20 10.74
CA PRO A 59 6.14 -8.76 10.53
C PRO A 59 7.04 -8.10 11.58
N PRO A 60 7.87 -7.11 11.19
CA PRO A 60 8.57 -6.26 12.14
C PRO A 60 7.57 -5.59 13.11
N PRO A 61 7.96 -5.34 14.38
CA PRO A 61 7.06 -4.78 15.38
C PRO A 61 6.31 -3.52 14.94
N ASN A 62 6.97 -2.62 14.22
CA ASN A 62 6.44 -1.34 13.77
C ASN A 62 5.93 -1.35 12.32
N ALA A 63 5.91 -2.50 11.64
CA ALA A 63 5.38 -2.60 10.29
C ALA A 63 3.86 -2.49 10.35
N ASN A 64 3.25 -1.67 9.50
CA ASN A 64 1.81 -1.64 9.32
C ASN A 64 1.38 -2.97 8.70
N VAL A 65 0.43 -3.66 9.32
CA VAL A 65 -0.06 -4.97 8.85
C VAL A 65 -1.54 -4.96 8.50
N ILE A 66 -2.32 -4.02 9.03
CA ILE A 66 -3.73 -3.82 8.74
C ILE A 66 -4.03 -2.32 8.73
N SER A 67 -4.75 -1.86 7.71
CA SER A 67 -5.51 -0.60 7.76
C SER A 67 -7.01 -0.89 7.61
N ALA A 68 -7.80 -0.40 8.56
CA ALA A 68 -9.24 -0.50 8.52
C ALA A 68 -9.90 0.77 9.03
N ARG A 69 -11.07 1.12 8.51
CA ARG A 69 -11.90 2.21 9.03
C ARG A 69 -13.12 1.66 9.75
N ILE A 70 -13.58 2.41 10.74
CA ILE A 70 -14.66 2.01 11.65
C ILE A 70 -15.78 3.04 11.65
N TRP A 71 -17.01 2.56 11.80
CA TRP A 71 -18.22 3.38 11.72
C TRP A 71 -19.24 3.01 12.78
N GLY A 72 -20.02 4.01 13.20
CA GLY A 72 -21.18 3.85 14.07
C GLY A 72 -22.47 3.43 13.36
N ASP A 73 -22.50 3.54 12.03
CA ASP A 73 -23.51 2.96 11.15
C ASP A 73 -23.14 1.54 10.69
N SER A 74 -24.11 0.84 10.13
CA SER A 74 -23.94 -0.54 9.66
C SER A 74 -23.48 -0.64 8.20
N ASP A 75 -23.35 0.46 7.46
CA ASP A 75 -23.09 0.44 6.01
C ASP A 75 -21.67 0.87 5.62
N CYS A 76 -20.76 0.96 6.59
CA CYS A 76 -19.38 1.42 6.40
C CYS A 76 -19.33 2.76 5.64
N GLY A 77 -20.24 3.67 5.98
CA GLY A 77 -20.32 4.98 5.36
C GLY A 77 -20.77 5.00 3.90
N ALA A 78 -21.37 3.92 3.37
CA ALA A 78 -21.76 3.83 1.96
C ALA A 78 -22.81 4.88 1.53
N LYS A 79 -23.68 5.33 2.44
CA LYS A 79 -24.69 6.35 2.12
C LYS A 79 -24.14 7.77 2.07
N ASN A 80 -23.50 8.21 3.15
CA ASN A 80 -23.07 9.61 3.32
C ASN A 80 -21.81 9.77 4.18
N ASN A 81 -21.18 8.66 4.58
CA ASN A 81 -20.03 8.64 5.48
C ASN A 81 -20.26 9.33 6.85
N ASP A 82 -21.53 9.46 7.26
CA ASP A 82 -21.88 9.85 8.63
C ASP A 82 -21.34 8.83 9.63
N HIS A 83 -21.18 9.22 10.89
CA HIS A 83 -20.70 8.34 11.97
C HIS A 83 -19.38 7.59 11.68
N ASN A 84 -18.52 8.14 10.83
CA ASN A 84 -17.14 7.69 10.72
C ASN A 84 -16.42 7.92 12.05
N LEU A 85 -15.99 6.84 12.70
CA LEU A 85 -15.33 6.86 14.02
C LEU A 85 -13.80 6.88 13.91
N GLY A 86 -13.26 6.87 12.69
CA GLY A 86 -11.84 6.98 12.42
C GLY A 86 -11.21 5.72 11.83
N GLU A 87 -9.89 5.74 11.76
CA GLU A 87 -9.07 4.67 11.20
C GLU A 87 -8.35 3.90 12.30
N VAL A 88 -8.24 2.59 12.12
CA VAL A 88 -7.51 1.65 12.95
C VAL A 88 -6.37 1.12 12.11
N THR A 89 -5.16 1.48 12.49
CA THR A 89 -3.91 0.95 11.93
C THR A 89 -3.30 0.01 12.95
N LEU A 90 -3.01 -1.23 12.55
CA LEU A 90 -2.36 -2.21 13.40
C LEU A 90 -0.98 -2.51 12.90
N HIS A 91 -0.09 -2.80 13.85
CA HIS A 91 1.31 -3.06 13.58
C HIS A 91 1.67 -4.52 13.89
N GLY A 92 2.83 -4.97 13.44
CA GLY A 92 3.28 -6.34 13.64
C GLY A 92 3.39 -6.74 15.11
N ASP A 93 3.64 -5.80 16.02
CA ASP A 93 3.66 -6.08 17.45
C ASP A 93 2.26 -6.27 18.05
N ASP A 94 1.20 -5.91 17.35
CA ASP A 94 -0.19 -6.14 17.76
C ASP A 94 -0.66 -7.58 17.53
N ASP A 95 0.17 -8.43 16.92
CA ASP A 95 -0.15 -9.84 16.66
C ASP A 95 -0.60 -10.58 17.93
N GLY A 96 -1.81 -11.13 17.86
CA GLY A 96 -2.45 -11.86 18.95
C GLY A 96 -2.95 -11.00 20.12
N LYS A 97 -2.65 -9.69 20.17
CA LYS A 97 -3.14 -8.79 21.24
C LYS A 97 -4.64 -8.50 21.05
N CYS A 98 -5.40 -8.58 22.14
CA CYS A 98 -6.82 -8.24 22.12
C CYS A 98 -7.02 -6.76 22.47
N SER A 99 -7.60 -6.02 21.53
CA SER A 99 -7.92 -4.59 21.68
C SER A 99 -9.42 -4.37 21.70
N LYS A 100 -9.88 -3.37 22.45
CA LYS A 100 -11.31 -3.09 22.64
C LYS A 100 -11.76 -1.96 21.72
N PHE A 101 -12.96 -2.09 21.18
CA PHE A 101 -13.66 -0.96 20.58
C PHE A 101 -14.44 -0.17 21.64
N SER A 102 -14.88 1.04 21.28
CA SER A 102 -16.01 1.69 21.95
C SER A 102 -17.30 0.94 21.63
N ASP A 103 -18.34 1.13 22.45
CA ASP A 103 -19.65 0.47 22.28
C ASP A 103 -20.47 1.06 21.11
N GLU A 104 -19.83 1.85 20.25
CA GLU A 104 -20.44 2.54 19.11
C GLU A 104 -20.14 1.87 17.77
N VAL A 105 -19.10 1.03 17.67
CA VAL A 105 -18.62 0.48 16.38
C VAL A 105 -19.57 -0.58 15.85
N LYS A 106 -20.29 -0.30 14.75
CA LYS A 106 -21.25 -1.22 14.13
C LYS A 106 -20.77 -1.80 12.81
N SER A 107 -19.85 -1.13 12.13
CA SER A 107 -19.25 -1.67 10.92
C SER A 107 -17.79 -1.30 10.77
N VAL A 108 -17.06 -2.18 10.07
CA VAL A 108 -15.63 -2.07 9.83
C VAL A 108 -15.36 -2.40 8.36
N LYS A 109 -14.47 -1.64 7.72
CA LYS A 109 -13.98 -1.92 6.37
C LYS A 109 -12.47 -1.95 6.38
N GLN A 110 -11.90 -3.11 6.05
CA GLN A 110 -10.45 -3.27 5.85
C GLN A 110 -10.10 -2.83 4.43
N TYR A 111 -9.00 -2.08 4.28
CA TYR A 111 -8.52 -1.63 2.97
C TYR A 111 -7.32 -2.43 2.51
N GLU A 112 -6.35 -2.60 3.40
CA GLU A 112 -5.04 -3.19 3.09
C GLU A 112 -4.65 -4.15 4.21
N HIS A 113 -3.96 -5.22 3.83
CA HIS A 113 -3.24 -6.09 4.74
C HIS A 113 -1.90 -6.53 4.12
N ASP A 114 -0.93 -6.79 4.98
CA ASP A 114 0.40 -7.29 4.62
C ASP A 114 0.79 -8.49 5.50
N TYR A 115 1.89 -9.17 5.16
CA TYR A 115 2.50 -10.25 5.96
C TYR A 115 1.54 -11.41 6.30
N ASN A 116 0.57 -11.70 5.42
CA ASN A 116 -0.49 -12.68 5.65
C ASN A 116 -1.27 -12.47 6.97
N CYS A 117 -1.30 -11.24 7.47
CA CYS A 117 -2.06 -10.86 8.64
C CYS A 117 -3.53 -10.65 8.28
N LYS A 118 -4.42 -10.94 9.23
CA LYS A 118 -5.85 -10.68 9.09
C LYS A 118 -6.41 -9.99 10.32
N LEU A 119 -7.35 -9.08 10.09
CA LEU A 119 -8.16 -8.51 11.15
C LEU A 119 -9.27 -9.49 11.54
N VAL A 120 -9.44 -9.69 12.83
CA VAL A 120 -10.51 -10.53 13.40
C VAL A 120 -11.32 -9.68 14.37
N LEU A 121 -12.63 -9.65 14.15
CA LEU A 121 -13.59 -8.89 14.94
C LEU A 121 -14.35 -9.83 15.89
N TYR A 122 -14.72 -9.32 17.06
CA TYR A 122 -15.43 -10.06 18.10
C TYR A 122 -16.61 -9.27 18.64
N SER A 123 -17.66 -9.99 19.06
CA SER A 123 -18.84 -9.36 19.66
C SER A 123 -18.65 -9.00 21.13
N ASP A 124 -17.77 -9.71 21.86
CA ASP A 124 -17.45 -9.41 23.24
C ASP A 124 -16.21 -8.51 23.37
N LYS A 125 -15.90 -8.04 24.58
CA LYS A 125 -14.76 -7.13 24.86
C LYS A 125 -13.42 -7.84 25.12
N ASN A 126 -13.38 -9.18 25.08
CA ASN A 126 -12.22 -9.98 25.49
C ASN A 126 -11.72 -10.94 24.39
N CYS A 127 -12.14 -10.76 23.14
CA CYS A 127 -11.78 -11.59 22.00
C CYS A 127 -12.11 -13.09 22.17
N LYS A 128 -13.27 -13.44 22.78
CA LYS A 128 -13.64 -14.83 23.08
C LYS A 128 -14.84 -15.37 22.30
N ARG A 129 -15.78 -14.51 21.92
CA ARG A 129 -17.11 -14.86 21.39
C ARG A 129 -17.43 -14.04 20.14
N GLY A 130 -18.26 -14.64 19.28
CA GLY A 130 -18.76 -13.96 18.08
C GLY A 130 -17.65 -13.55 17.10
N LYS A 131 -16.63 -14.40 16.94
CA LYS A 131 -15.54 -14.21 15.98
C LYS A 131 -16.10 -13.99 14.57
N LYS A 132 -15.59 -12.97 13.88
CA LYS A 132 -15.89 -12.65 12.48
C LYS A 132 -14.60 -12.25 11.78
N ASP A 133 -14.32 -12.93 10.68
CA ASP A 133 -13.24 -12.54 9.78
C ASP A 133 -13.73 -11.48 8.78
N ILE A 134 -12.85 -10.57 8.41
CA ILE A 134 -13.05 -9.53 7.40
C ILE A 134 -11.99 -9.69 6.31
N LYS A 135 -12.37 -9.39 5.06
CA LYS A 135 -11.48 -9.38 3.90
C LYS A 135 -11.27 -7.94 3.44
N ASP A 136 -10.21 -7.69 2.68
CA ASP A 136 -10.01 -6.40 2.03
C ASP A 136 -11.21 -5.99 1.19
N GLY A 137 -11.56 -4.71 1.26
CA GLY A 137 -12.69 -4.10 0.58
C GLY A 137 -14.06 -4.51 1.13
N GLN A 138 -14.15 -5.52 2.01
CA GLN A 138 -15.41 -5.96 2.58
C GLN A 138 -15.87 -5.02 3.69
N CYS A 139 -17.10 -4.52 3.58
CA CYS A 139 -17.80 -3.96 4.73
C CYS A 139 -18.33 -5.08 5.61
N ARG A 140 -17.87 -5.16 6.85
CA ARG A 140 -18.36 -6.11 7.84
C ARG A 140 -19.19 -5.38 8.89
N ALA A 141 -20.48 -5.66 8.89
CA ALA A 141 -21.44 -5.07 9.82
C ALA A 141 -21.92 -6.07 10.89
N THR A 142 -22.48 -5.53 11.98
CA THR A 142 -23.19 -6.28 13.02
C THR A 142 -24.50 -5.57 13.39
N SER A 143 -25.46 -6.30 13.95
CA SER A 143 -26.75 -5.75 14.38
C SER A 143 -26.68 -4.97 15.71
N SER A 144 -25.64 -5.20 16.50
CA SER A 144 -25.40 -4.51 17.77
C SER A 144 -24.15 -3.62 17.65
N HIS A 145 -23.02 -4.03 18.24
CA HIS A 145 -21.70 -3.42 18.05
C HIS A 145 -20.62 -4.50 18.11
N PHE A 146 -19.43 -4.21 17.58
CA PHE A 146 -18.24 -5.00 17.82
C PHE A 146 -17.62 -4.57 19.16
N GLY A 147 -17.26 -5.54 20.00
CA GLY A 147 -16.71 -5.26 21.32
C GLY A 147 -15.18 -5.25 21.37
N SER A 148 -14.53 -6.06 20.52
CA SER A 148 -13.08 -6.15 20.45
C SER A 148 -12.61 -6.65 19.10
N TYR A 149 -11.31 -6.54 18.87
CA TYR A 149 -10.63 -6.99 17.67
C TYR A 149 -9.20 -7.43 18.01
N LYS A 150 -8.60 -8.18 17.08
CA LYS A 150 -7.17 -8.49 17.08
C LYS A 150 -6.69 -8.72 15.67
N VAL A 151 -5.38 -8.60 15.47
CA VAL A 151 -4.72 -9.10 14.27
C VAL A 151 -4.18 -10.50 14.53
N GLU A 152 -4.31 -11.39 13.55
CA GLU A 152 -3.68 -12.71 13.53
C GLU A 152 -2.74 -12.77 12.31
N CYS A 153 -1.44 -12.80 12.55
CA CYS A 153 -0.41 -13.02 11.52
C CYS A 153 0.01 -14.50 11.46
N LYS A 154 0.58 -14.94 10.33
CA LYS A 154 1.02 -16.33 10.12
C LYS A 154 2.53 -16.46 10.08
#